data_AF-A0A965CKZ7-F1
#
_entry.id   AF-A0A965CKZ7-F1
#
_cell.length_a   1.000
_cell.length_b   1.000
_cell.length_c   1.000
_cell.angle_alpha   90.00
_cell.angle_beta   90.00
_cell.angle_gamma   90.00
#
_symmetry.space_group_name_H-M   'P 1'
#
loop_
_entity.id
_entity.type
_entity.pdbx_description
1 polymer ?
#
loop_
_entity_poly.entity_id
_entity_poly.type
_entity_poly.pdbx_seq_one_letter_code
_entity_poly.pdbx_strand_id
1 'polypeptide(L)'
;KLTDRGVFKKSKVKPAIRANDTTDIWVMRGATYSSSASKPFRSASLAHVMTAGGGRRGGKPLTNLGLYSITFNNHLEADHASLEAFRDFRNDCQDNDFTYFLEVFNPNIKNAVAPEVMPHYVNDCILRCLAGLTKAERPEFLKIAYNGPKALEELASFDPSLTVGVLGGGAGTTRDCFELIYQAEKYGARVALFGRKINLAESPLAMVKFMRAVASGDVKPEEAVRAYHALLKKEKITSTRSLEDDLLITETTLKG
;
A
#
# COMPACT_ATOMS: atom_id res chain seq x y z
N LYS A 1 2.97 -18.95 -11.81
CA LYS A 1 2.48 -18.94 -13.21
C LYS A 1 3.02 -17.79 -14.06
N LEU A 2 2.89 -16.50 -13.70
CA LEU A 2 3.41 -15.39 -14.55
C LEU A 2 4.94 -15.31 -14.56
N THR A 3 5.57 -15.44 -13.38
CA THR A 3 7.04 -15.52 -13.26
C THR A 3 7.60 -16.71 -14.02
N ASP A 4 7.00 -17.90 -13.87
CA ASP A 4 7.43 -19.13 -14.56
C ASP A 4 7.35 -19.00 -16.09
N ARG A 5 6.32 -18.30 -16.59
CA ARG A 5 6.17 -17.95 -18.01
C ARG A 5 7.16 -16.89 -18.50
N GLY A 6 7.98 -16.33 -17.61
CA GLY A 6 9.01 -15.35 -17.95
C GLY A 6 8.47 -13.99 -18.37
N VAL A 7 7.22 -13.64 -18.05
CA VAL A 7 6.55 -12.40 -18.47
C VAL A 7 7.33 -11.15 -18.08
N PHE A 8 8.08 -11.21 -16.98
CA PHE A 8 8.81 -10.06 -16.42
C PHE A 8 10.31 -10.00 -16.79
N LYS A 9 10.85 -10.97 -17.55
CA LYS A 9 12.31 -11.09 -17.79
C LYS A 9 12.97 -9.87 -18.43
N LYS A 10 12.20 -9.06 -19.17
CA LYS A 10 12.67 -7.84 -19.85
C LYS A 10 11.84 -6.61 -19.46
N SER A 11 11.20 -6.63 -18.30
CA SER A 11 10.41 -5.50 -17.82
C SER A 11 10.99 -4.92 -16.54
N LYS A 12 10.59 -3.69 -16.21
CA LYS A 12 10.88 -3.04 -14.93
C LYS A 12 9.93 -3.51 -13.81
N VAL A 13 9.11 -4.54 -14.07
CA VAL A 13 8.12 -5.04 -13.10
C VAL A 13 8.81 -5.97 -12.12
N LYS A 14 8.76 -5.62 -10.84
CA LYS A 14 9.18 -6.49 -9.74
C LYS A 14 7.98 -7.26 -9.20
N PRO A 15 7.94 -8.59 -9.31
CA PRO A 15 6.93 -9.39 -8.63
C PRO A 15 7.09 -9.25 -7.11
N ALA A 16 5.98 -9.18 -6.39
CA ALA A 16 5.95 -9.25 -4.94
C ALA A 16 4.81 -10.17 -4.50
N ILE A 17 4.94 -10.75 -3.32
CA ILE A 17 3.86 -11.53 -2.68
C ILE A 17 3.29 -10.79 -1.48
N ARG A 18 2.08 -11.16 -1.06
CA ARG A 18 1.63 -10.87 0.29
C ARG A 18 2.28 -11.89 1.23
N ALA A 19 3.18 -11.42 2.09
CA ALA A 19 3.98 -12.27 2.96
C ALA A 19 3.27 -12.59 4.28
N ASN A 20 2.19 -11.89 4.63
CA ASN A 20 1.31 -12.23 5.74
C ASN A 20 -0.13 -11.74 5.46
N ASP A 21 -1.08 -12.24 6.23
CA ASP A 21 -2.51 -12.03 6.03
C ASP A 21 -3.19 -11.91 7.39
N THR A 22 -3.07 -10.73 7.98
CA THR A 22 -3.64 -10.36 9.28
C THR A 22 -5.17 -10.43 9.30
N THR A 23 -5.78 -10.65 10.46
CA THR A 23 -7.23 -10.93 10.55
C THR A 23 -8.12 -9.75 10.17
N ASP A 24 -7.59 -8.53 10.14
CA ASP A 24 -8.32 -7.32 9.74
C ASP A 24 -8.65 -7.29 8.23
N ILE A 25 -7.97 -8.10 7.42
CA ILE A 25 -8.26 -8.27 5.99
C ILE A 25 -9.02 -9.56 5.67
N TRP A 26 -9.48 -10.30 6.68
CA TRP A 26 -10.26 -11.53 6.51
C TRP A 26 -11.75 -11.23 6.32
N VAL A 27 -12.12 -10.97 5.06
CA VAL A 27 -13.48 -10.54 4.68
C VAL A 27 -14.28 -11.67 4.03
N MET A 28 -14.58 -12.72 4.81
CA MET A 28 -15.42 -13.84 4.39
C MET A 28 -16.91 -13.55 4.63
N ARG A 29 -17.79 -14.16 3.84
CA ARG A 29 -19.25 -14.02 4.01
C ARG A 29 -19.66 -14.42 5.43
N GLY A 30 -20.30 -13.50 6.17
CA GLY A 30 -20.80 -13.71 7.53
C GLY A 30 -19.77 -13.53 8.65
N ALA A 31 -18.48 -13.33 8.34
CA ALA A 31 -17.46 -13.10 9.35
C ALA A 31 -17.45 -11.64 9.84
N THR A 32 -17.03 -11.45 11.10
CA THR A 32 -16.91 -10.13 11.76
C THR A 32 -15.47 -9.80 12.17
N TYR A 33 -14.49 -10.59 11.71
CA TYR A 33 -13.09 -10.52 12.14
C TYR A 33 -12.45 -9.15 11.88
N SER A 34 -12.80 -8.52 10.75
CA SER A 34 -12.31 -7.18 10.38
C SER A 34 -12.69 -6.06 11.35
N SER A 35 -13.66 -6.32 12.24
CA SER A 35 -14.13 -5.36 13.25
C SER A 35 -13.56 -5.62 14.66
N SER A 36 -12.69 -6.62 14.80
CA SER A 36 -11.99 -6.96 16.05
C SER A 36 -10.51 -6.59 15.95
N ALA A 37 -9.81 -6.43 17.09
CA ALA A 37 -8.37 -6.16 17.09
C ALA A 37 -7.64 -7.12 16.15
N SER A 38 -6.85 -6.57 15.23
CA SER A 38 -6.11 -7.37 14.26
C SER A 38 -5.17 -8.34 14.99
N LYS A 39 -5.15 -9.60 14.54
CA LYS A 39 -4.21 -10.61 15.00
C LYS A 39 -3.24 -10.95 13.87
N PRO A 40 -1.94 -11.14 14.20
CA PRO A 40 -0.97 -11.55 13.22
C PRO A 40 -1.25 -12.97 12.73
N PHE A 41 -1.16 -13.17 11.42
CA PHE A 41 -1.18 -14.48 10.80
C PHE A 41 -0.43 -14.43 9.48
N ARG A 42 0.14 -15.57 9.09
CA ARG A 42 0.86 -15.71 7.84
C ARG A 42 0.63 -17.10 7.25
N SER A 43 0.00 -17.13 6.08
CA SER A 43 -0.12 -18.33 5.24
C SER A 43 1.12 -18.60 4.36
N ALA A 44 1.87 -17.56 4.00
CA ALA A 44 3.05 -17.67 3.14
C ALA A 44 4.28 -18.25 3.88
N SER A 45 5.02 -19.14 3.22
CA SER A 45 6.34 -19.61 3.68
C SER A 45 7.44 -18.98 2.81
N LEU A 46 8.34 -18.20 3.41
CA LEU A 46 9.44 -17.55 2.67
C LEU A 46 10.38 -18.59 2.06
N ALA A 47 10.75 -19.62 2.81
CA ALA A 47 11.55 -20.74 2.30
C ALA A 47 10.93 -21.39 1.05
N HIS A 48 9.62 -21.61 1.03
CA HIS A 48 8.94 -22.13 -0.16
C HIS A 48 8.93 -21.12 -1.30
N VAL A 49 8.69 -19.84 -1.03
CA VAL A 49 8.71 -18.77 -2.05
C VAL A 49 10.10 -18.67 -2.70
N MET A 50 11.16 -18.82 -1.92
CA MET A 50 12.54 -18.77 -2.38
C MET A 50 12.99 -20.03 -3.12
N THR A 51 12.26 -21.14 -2.99
CA THR A 51 12.57 -22.43 -3.64
C THR A 51 11.49 -22.91 -4.65
N ALA A 52 10.41 -22.15 -4.83
CA ALA A 52 9.21 -22.56 -5.57
C ALA A 52 9.46 -22.91 -7.06
N GLY A 53 10.53 -22.40 -7.67
CA GLY A 53 10.83 -22.61 -9.09
C GLY A 53 11.49 -23.94 -9.45
N GLY A 54 11.43 -24.99 -8.61
CA GLY A 54 12.08 -26.27 -8.93
C GLY A 54 11.90 -27.48 -8.00
N GLY A 55 10.95 -27.47 -7.05
CA GLY A 55 10.80 -28.58 -6.10
C GLY A 55 11.80 -28.54 -4.94
N ARG A 56 11.65 -29.47 -3.97
CA ARG A 56 12.38 -29.48 -2.69
C ARG A 56 13.90 -29.48 -2.91
N ARG A 57 14.51 -28.32 -2.66
CA ARG A 57 15.94 -27.93 -2.79
C ARG A 57 16.39 -27.62 -4.24
N GLY A 58 16.80 -26.36 -4.46
CA GLY A 58 17.46 -25.90 -5.69
C GLY A 58 16.59 -25.15 -6.70
N GLY A 59 15.29 -24.96 -6.42
CA GLY A 59 14.41 -24.18 -7.28
C GLY A 59 14.70 -22.68 -7.27
N LYS A 60 14.43 -22.00 -8.39
CA LYS A 60 14.56 -20.54 -8.48
C LYS A 60 13.52 -19.84 -7.60
N PRO A 61 13.82 -18.68 -6.98
CA PRO A 61 12.85 -17.94 -6.21
C PRO A 61 11.71 -17.43 -7.09
N LEU A 62 10.47 -17.47 -6.59
CA LEU A 62 9.32 -16.82 -7.23
C LEU A 62 9.48 -15.29 -7.21
N THR A 63 9.92 -14.79 -6.06
CA THR A 63 10.39 -13.42 -5.80
C THR A 63 11.13 -13.43 -4.47
N ASN A 64 11.92 -12.39 -4.21
CA ASN A 64 12.55 -12.11 -2.92
C ASN A 64 12.01 -10.82 -2.28
N LEU A 65 10.83 -10.37 -2.70
CA LEU A 65 10.16 -9.17 -2.16
C LEU A 65 8.74 -9.52 -1.74
N GLY A 66 8.35 -9.08 -0.54
CA GLY A 66 7.00 -9.30 -0.04
C GLY A 66 6.45 -8.15 0.78
N LEU A 67 5.13 -8.14 0.89
CA LEU A 67 4.37 -7.22 1.70
C LEU A 67 4.09 -7.84 3.07
N TYR A 68 4.53 -7.19 4.14
CA TYR A 68 4.10 -7.53 5.50
C TYR A 68 3.17 -6.43 6.02
N SER A 69 1.95 -6.77 6.42
CA SER A 69 0.99 -5.85 7.02
C SER A 69 0.94 -5.95 8.54
N ILE A 70 0.73 -4.82 9.19
CA ILE A 70 0.51 -4.71 10.64
C ILE A 70 -0.53 -3.62 10.92
N THR A 71 -1.32 -3.80 11.97
CA THR A 71 -2.37 -2.86 12.38
C THR A 71 -2.28 -2.64 13.87
N PHE A 72 -2.06 -1.40 14.30
CA PHE A 72 -2.03 -1.03 15.71
C PHE A 72 -3.40 -0.51 16.14
N ASN A 73 -3.98 -1.10 17.19
CA ASN A 73 -5.35 -0.85 17.62
C ASN A 73 -5.44 -0.15 18.98
N ASN A 74 -4.33 0.33 19.53
CA ASN A 74 -4.26 0.82 20.90
C ASN A 74 -4.77 -0.23 21.90
N HIS A 75 -4.39 -1.48 21.65
CA HIS A 75 -4.77 -2.64 22.42
C HIS A 75 -3.51 -3.44 22.71
N LEU A 76 -3.01 -3.31 23.94
CA LEU A 76 -1.65 -3.74 24.31
C LEU A 76 -1.35 -5.19 23.90
N GLU A 77 -2.22 -6.13 24.21
CA GLU A 77 -2.02 -7.55 23.93
C GLU A 77 -1.98 -7.84 22.42
N ALA A 78 -2.87 -7.23 21.63
CA ALA A 78 -2.92 -7.43 20.19
C ALA A 78 -1.74 -6.76 19.47
N ASP A 79 -1.39 -5.55 19.91
CA ASP A 79 -0.29 -4.77 19.36
C ASP A 79 1.06 -5.42 19.71
N HIS A 80 1.20 -5.97 20.93
CA HIS A 80 2.37 -6.73 21.35
C HIS A 80 2.54 -8.01 20.54
N ALA A 81 1.47 -8.82 20.41
CA ALA A 81 1.50 -10.04 19.61
C ALA A 81 1.89 -9.75 18.14
N SER A 82 1.38 -8.64 17.58
CA SER A 82 1.74 -8.21 16.23
C SER A 82 3.22 -7.86 16.08
N LEU A 83 3.83 -7.24 17.09
CA LEU A 83 5.26 -6.94 17.10
C LEU A 83 6.13 -8.18 17.27
N GLU A 84 5.72 -9.14 18.10
CA GLU A 84 6.43 -10.42 18.22
C GLU A 84 6.42 -11.18 16.89
N ALA A 85 5.25 -11.28 16.25
CA ALA A 85 5.15 -11.88 14.92
C ALA A 85 5.97 -11.13 13.87
N PHE A 86 6.04 -9.80 13.95
CA PHE A 86 6.87 -9.00 13.05
C PHE A 86 8.37 -9.22 13.28
N ARG A 87 8.82 -9.33 14.54
CA ARG A 87 10.20 -9.73 14.85
C ARG A 87 10.53 -11.10 14.24
N ASP A 88 9.65 -12.07 14.43
CA ASP A 88 9.87 -13.44 13.93
C ASP A 88 9.87 -13.46 12.39
N PHE A 89 9.02 -12.66 11.74
CA PHE A 89 9.04 -12.46 10.28
C PHE A 89 10.36 -11.85 9.80
N ARG A 90 10.89 -10.83 10.49
CA ARG A 90 12.17 -10.20 10.10
C ARG A 90 13.34 -11.18 10.21
N ASN A 91 13.35 -12.02 11.23
CA ASN A 91 14.36 -13.09 11.34
C ASN A 91 14.25 -14.07 10.16
N ASP A 92 13.04 -14.54 9.84
CA ASP A 92 12.78 -15.42 8.69
C ASP A 92 13.15 -14.77 7.34
N CYS A 93 13.01 -13.45 7.22
CA CYS A 93 13.50 -12.71 6.05
C CYS A 93 15.01 -12.81 5.90
N GLN A 94 15.77 -12.62 7.00
CA GLN A 94 17.23 -12.75 6.97
C GLN A 94 17.67 -14.17 6.62
N ASP A 95 17.03 -15.17 7.22
CA ASP A 95 17.34 -16.60 6.98
C ASP A 95 17.09 -17.04 5.52
N ASN A 96 16.30 -16.27 4.76
CA ASN A 96 15.90 -16.61 3.39
C ASN A 96 16.31 -15.57 2.34
N ASP A 97 17.21 -14.62 2.65
CA ASP A 97 17.60 -13.53 1.74
C ASP A 97 16.40 -12.79 1.14
N PHE A 98 15.38 -12.55 1.97
CA PHE A 98 14.10 -11.99 1.56
C PHE A 98 13.95 -10.55 2.05
N THR A 99 13.53 -9.66 1.15
CA THR A 99 13.28 -8.24 1.44
C THR A 99 11.78 -7.99 1.57
N TYR A 100 11.40 -6.92 2.26
CA TYR A 100 10.00 -6.60 2.46
C TYR A 100 9.71 -5.11 2.42
N PHE A 101 8.45 -4.79 2.16
CA PHE A 101 7.88 -3.48 2.43
C PHE A 101 6.76 -3.61 3.45
N LEU A 102 6.63 -2.61 4.32
CA LEU A 102 5.76 -2.67 5.50
C LEU A 102 4.46 -1.91 5.22
N GLU A 103 3.33 -2.63 5.22
CA GLU A 103 1.99 -2.04 5.20
C GLU A 103 1.53 -1.78 6.63
N VAL A 104 1.25 -0.52 6.96
CA VAL A 104 0.66 -0.17 8.25
C VAL A 104 -0.73 0.37 8.01
N PHE A 105 -1.74 -0.34 8.52
CA PHE A 105 -3.12 0.10 8.45
C PHE A 105 -3.43 1.05 9.61
N ASN A 106 -4.43 1.91 9.39
CA ASN A 106 -5.08 2.61 10.48
C ASN A 106 -5.80 1.59 11.40
N PRO A 107 -6.03 1.93 12.69
CA PRO A 107 -6.78 1.08 13.60
C PRO A 107 -8.09 0.59 12.98
N ASN A 108 -8.35 -0.71 13.07
CA ASN A 108 -9.54 -1.34 12.50
C ASN A 108 -10.67 -1.50 13.53
N ILE A 109 -10.39 -1.24 14.82
CA ILE A 109 -11.40 -1.10 15.87
C ILE A 109 -11.91 0.35 15.92
N LYS A 110 -13.23 0.50 16.05
CA LYS A 110 -13.87 1.82 16.23
C LYS A 110 -13.38 2.48 17.51
N ASN A 111 -13.07 3.78 17.44
CA ASN A 111 -12.66 4.59 18.58
C ASN A 111 -11.41 4.06 19.32
N ALA A 112 -10.55 3.29 18.65
CA ALA A 112 -9.25 2.88 19.19
C ALA A 112 -8.41 4.11 19.61
N VAL A 113 -8.47 5.16 18.80
CA VAL A 113 -7.83 6.46 19.01
C VAL A 113 -8.79 7.54 18.52
N ALA A 114 -8.76 8.72 19.13
CA ALA A 114 -9.53 9.87 18.67
C ALA A 114 -9.19 10.21 17.20
N PRO A 115 -10.18 10.50 16.32
CA PRO A 115 -9.93 10.70 14.88
C PRO A 115 -8.85 11.74 14.55
N GLU A 116 -8.77 12.81 15.31
CA GLU A 116 -7.80 13.90 15.17
C GLU A 116 -6.39 13.53 15.63
N VAL A 117 -6.26 12.52 16.50
CA VAL A 117 -4.96 12.02 17.02
C VAL A 117 -4.48 10.81 16.20
N MET A 118 -5.40 10.06 15.59
CA MET A 118 -5.12 8.81 14.89
C MET A 118 -3.96 8.92 13.87
N PRO A 119 -3.86 9.95 13.01
CA PRO A 119 -2.75 10.09 12.07
C PRO A 119 -1.37 10.07 12.75
N HIS A 120 -1.23 10.80 13.86
CA HIS A 120 0.01 10.90 14.64
C HIS A 120 0.30 9.62 15.41
N TYR A 121 -0.74 9.00 15.98
CA TYR A 121 -0.60 7.70 16.63
C TYR A 121 -0.03 6.62 15.70
N VAL A 122 -0.48 6.59 14.43
CA VAL A 122 0.05 5.64 13.44
C VAL A 122 1.52 5.96 13.14
N ASN A 123 1.90 7.23 13.00
CA ASN A 123 3.30 7.65 12.83
C ASN A 123 4.17 7.19 14.01
N ASP A 124 3.74 7.43 15.24
CA ASP A 124 4.46 7.01 16.45
C ASP A 124 4.65 5.48 16.49
N CYS A 125 3.61 4.73 16.11
CA CYS A 125 3.68 3.28 16.04
C CYS A 125 4.67 2.80 14.98
N ILE A 126 4.71 3.43 13.80
CA ILE A 126 5.69 3.15 12.75
C ILE A 126 7.11 3.39 13.27
N LEU A 127 7.36 4.57 13.84
CA LEU A 127 8.69 4.95 14.32
C LEU A 127 9.15 4.01 15.44
N ARG A 128 8.30 3.74 16.44
CA ARG A 128 8.60 2.81 17.52
C ARG A 128 8.88 1.39 17.02
N CYS A 129 8.09 0.91 16.05
CA CYS A 129 8.24 -0.42 15.45
C CYS A 129 9.60 -0.60 14.75
N LEU A 130 10.17 0.50 14.23
CA LEU A 130 11.42 0.49 13.44
C LEU A 130 12.64 1.03 14.20
N ALA A 131 12.45 1.64 15.36
CA ALA A 131 13.49 2.41 16.07
C ALA A 131 14.75 1.60 16.40
N GLY A 132 14.57 0.33 16.80
CA GLY A 132 15.69 -0.55 17.18
C GLY A 132 16.34 -1.31 16.03
N LEU A 133 15.89 -1.08 14.78
CA LEU A 133 16.29 -1.90 13.64
C LEU A 133 17.52 -1.33 12.93
N THR A 134 18.45 -2.22 12.58
CA THR A 134 19.55 -1.87 11.68
C THR A 134 19.03 -1.63 10.25
N LYS A 135 19.85 -1.02 9.40
CA LYS A 135 19.49 -0.79 7.99
C LYS A 135 19.15 -2.09 7.24
N ALA A 136 19.80 -3.20 7.57
CA ALA A 136 19.55 -4.50 6.94
C ALA A 136 18.21 -5.12 7.34
N GLU A 137 17.64 -4.70 8.47
CA GLU A 137 16.38 -5.20 9.00
C GLU A 137 15.19 -4.30 8.65
N ARG A 138 15.42 -3.09 8.15
CA ARG A 138 14.37 -2.12 7.82
C ARG A 138 13.63 -2.49 6.52
N PRO A 139 12.37 -2.07 6.35
CA PRO A 139 11.65 -2.27 5.10
C PRO A 139 12.27 -1.44 3.96
N GLU A 140 12.12 -1.92 2.72
CA GLU A 140 12.49 -1.18 1.50
C GLU A 140 11.71 0.15 1.39
N PHE A 141 10.43 0.11 1.77
CA PHE A 141 9.55 1.29 1.85
C PHE A 141 8.31 0.98 2.71
N LEU A 142 7.59 2.02 3.10
CA LEU A 142 6.30 1.92 3.76
C LEU A 142 5.15 1.88 2.75
N LYS A 143 4.03 1.28 3.17
CA LYS A 143 2.73 1.36 2.51
C LYS A 143 1.68 1.76 3.54
N ILE A 144 1.32 3.04 3.57
CA ILE A 144 0.41 3.58 4.59
C ILE A 144 -0.80 4.26 3.96
N ALA A 145 -1.87 4.42 4.74
CA ALA A 145 -2.97 5.29 4.37
C ALA A 145 -2.51 6.75 4.29
N TYR A 146 -3.07 7.52 3.36
CA TYR A 146 -2.89 8.97 3.36
C TYR A 146 -3.82 9.58 4.41
N ASN A 147 -3.25 9.89 5.57
CA ASN A 147 -3.98 10.45 6.72
C ASN A 147 -3.97 11.99 6.72
N GLY A 148 -3.70 12.60 5.57
CA GLY A 148 -3.64 14.05 5.38
C GLY A 148 -2.22 14.60 5.28
N PRO A 149 -2.11 15.88 4.86
CA PRO A 149 -0.84 16.48 4.46
C PRO A 149 0.16 16.58 5.62
N LYS A 150 -0.30 17.07 6.78
CA LYS A 150 0.54 17.29 7.96
C LYS A 150 1.15 15.99 8.48
N ALA A 151 0.34 14.92 8.58
CA ALA A 151 0.80 13.64 9.10
C ALA A 151 1.80 12.97 8.15
N LEU A 152 1.60 13.09 6.83
CA LEU A 152 2.54 12.55 5.85
C LEU A 152 3.87 13.32 5.87
N GLU A 153 3.81 14.66 5.89
CA GLU A 153 4.99 15.52 5.93
C GLU A 153 5.79 15.32 7.21
N GLU A 154 5.12 15.19 8.36
CA GLU A 154 5.74 14.86 9.65
C GLU A 154 6.54 13.55 9.56
N LEU A 155 5.93 12.47 9.09
CA LEU A 155 6.62 11.17 8.99
C LEU A 155 7.79 11.21 7.99
N ALA A 156 7.56 11.78 6.81
CA ALA A 156 8.56 11.81 5.74
C ALA A 156 9.76 12.70 6.07
N SER A 157 9.56 13.78 6.83
CA SER A 157 10.63 14.68 7.25
C SER A 157 11.39 14.20 8.48
N PHE A 158 10.75 13.43 9.36
CA PHE A 158 11.36 12.93 10.60
C PHE A 158 12.47 11.91 10.37
N ASP A 159 12.25 10.91 9.51
CA ASP A 159 13.29 9.94 9.10
C ASP A 159 13.42 9.90 7.57
N PRO A 160 14.27 10.76 6.97
CA PRO A 160 14.47 10.82 5.52
C PRO A 160 15.06 9.53 4.92
N SER A 161 15.56 8.60 5.74
CA SER A 161 16.04 7.30 5.25
C SER A 161 14.89 6.32 4.98
N LEU A 162 13.69 6.59 5.51
CA LEU A 162 12.51 5.76 5.35
C LEU A 162 11.70 6.22 4.15
N THR A 163 11.70 5.42 3.08
CA THR A 163 10.89 5.72 1.90
C THR A 163 9.41 5.53 2.20
N VAL A 164 8.62 6.60 2.14
CA VAL A 164 7.18 6.54 2.40
C VAL A 164 6.41 6.27 1.11
N GLY A 165 5.51 5.29 1.15
CA GLY A 165 4.56 4.98 0.10
C GLY A 165 3.11 5.05 0.57
N VAL A 166 2.21 5.50 -0.29
CA VAL A 166 0.78 5.63 0.00
C VAL A 166 -0.05 4.54 -0.69
N LEU A 167 -1.02 3.98 0.02
CA LEU A 167 -2.00 3.06 -0.54
C LEU A 167 -3.17 3.82 -1.17
N GLY A 168 -3.74 3.24 -2.23
CA GLY A 168 -4.79 3.89 -3.00
C GLY A 168 -6.18 3.87 -2.35
N GLY A 169 -6.43 3.11 -1.28
CA GLY A 169 -7.76 3.09 -0.65
C GLY A 169 -8.86 2.54 -1.57
N GLY A 170 -10.05 3.13 -1.51
CA GLY A 170 -11.23 2.77 -2.32
C GLY A 170 -11.08 3.16 -3.80
N ALA A 171 -12.12 2.96 -4.61
CA ALA A 171 -12.10 3.44 -6.00
C ALA A 171 -12.12 4.98 -6.06
N GLY A 172 -13.07 5.61 -5.36
CA GLY A 172 -13.25 7.07 -5.39
C GLY A 172 -13.61 7.59 -6.79
N THR A 173 -13.43 8.90 -7.00
CA THR A 173 -13.41 9.53 -8.33
C THR A 173 -12.03 9.41 -8.97
N THR A 174 -11.96 9.67 -10.28
CA THR A 174 -10.67 9.84 -10.98
C THR A 174 -9.91 11.03 -10.39
N ARG A 175 -10.61 12.11 -10.00
CA ARG A 175 -10.01 13.23 -9.28
C ARG A 175 -9.37 12.78 -7.96
N ASP A 176 -10.06 12.01 -7.12
CA ASP A 176 -9.49 11.51 -5.86
C ASP A 176 -8.20 10.72 -6.12
N CYS A 177 -8.18 9.91 -7.19
CA CYS A 177 -7.00 9.14 -7.55
C CYS A 177 -5.79 10.03 -7.88
N PHE A 178 -5.97 11.00 -8.77
CA PHE A 178 -4.86 11.85 -9.21
C PHE A 178 -4.47 12.86 -8.13
N GLU A 179 -5.43 13.37 -7.37
CA GLU A 179 -5.18 14.28 -6.25
C GLU A 179 -4.38 13.58 -5.15
N LEU A 180 -4.71 12.32 -4.84
CA LEU A 180 -3.94 11.52 -3.86
C LEU A 180 -2.48 11.35 -4.29
N ILE A 181 -2.20 11.07 -5.57
CA ILE A 181 -0.82 10.98 -6.07
C ILE A 181 -0.11 12.33 -5.92
N TYR A 182 -0.77 13.41 -6.33
CA TYR A 182 -0.21 14.75 -6.31
C TYR A 182 0.11 15.23 -4.90
N GLN A 183 -0.84 15.11 -3.97
CA GLN A 183 -0.61 15.49 -2.58
C GLN A 183 0.41 14.59 -1.90
N ALA A 184 0.34 13.28 -2.12
CA ALA A 184 1.29 12.36 -1.51
C ALA A 184 2.74 12.68 -1.91
N GLU A 185 2.98 12.96 -3.20
CA GLU A 185 4.31 13.38 -3.68
C GLU A 185 4.73 14.72 -3.03
N LYS A 186 3.85 15.71 -3.06
CA LYS A 186 4.07 17.04 -2.49
C LYS A 186 4.49 16.99 -1.01
N TYR A 187 3.89 16.09 -0.23
CA TYR A 187 4.14 15.97 1.21
C TYR A 187 5.13 14.85 1.57
N GLY A 188 5.91 14.35 0.60
CA GLY A 188 7.12 13.56 0.87
C GLY A 188 7.03 12.06 0.55
N ALA A 189 5.88 11.53 0.14
CA ALA A 189 5.81 10.15 -0.35
C ALA A 189 6.50 10.01 -1.71
N ARG A 190 7.07 8.83 -1.97
CA ARG A 190 7.80 8.51 -3.20
C ARG A 190 7.29 7.25 -3.91
N VAL A 191 6.30 6.58 -3.33
CA VAL A 191 5.72 5.34 -3.88
C VAL A 191 4.19 5.41 -3.81
N ALA A 192 3.52 5.00 -4.89
CA ALA A 192 2.06 4.84 -4.93
C ALA A 192 1.70 3.36 -5.16
N LEU A 193 0.92 2.77 -4.25
CA LEU A 193 0.57 1.34 -4.24
C LEU A 193 -0.94 1.17 -4.42
N PHE A 194 -1.40 1.39 -5.65
CA PHE A 194 -2.82 1.48 -5.97
C PHE A 194 -3.32 0.18 -6.60
N GLY A 195 -4.47 -0.32 -6.11
CA GLY A 195 -5.10 -1.53 -6.62
C GLY A 195 -6.48 -1.23 -7.20
N ARG A 196 -7.47 -1.00 -6.33
CA ARG A 196 -8.87 -0.77 -6.73
C ARG A 196 -9.03 0.41 -7.71
N LYS A 197 -8.30 1.51 -7.50
CA LYS A 197 -8.30 2.68 -8.40
C LYS A 197 -7.86 2.36 -9.84
N ILE A 198 -7.06 1.31 -10.04
CA ILE A 198 -6.64 0.84 -11.37
C ILE A 198 -7.62 -0.22 -11.88
N ASN A 199 -7.87 -1.26 -11.09
CA ASN A 199 -8.62 -2.44 -11.52
C ASN A 199 -10.11 -2.16 -11.81
N LEU A 200 -10.67 -1.13 -11.19
CA LEU A 200 -12.07 -0.73 -11.36
C LEU A 200 -12.24 0.49 -12.27
N ALA A 201 -11.15 0.99 -12.87
CA ALA A 201 -11.22 2.05 -13.87
C ALA A 201 -11.76 1.51 -15.20
N GLU A 202 -12.44 2.36 -15.97
CA GLU A 202 -12.98 2.01 -17.30
C GLU A 202 -11.87 1.65 -18.29
N SER A 203 -10.71 2.32 -18.18
CA SER A 203 -9.50 2.01 -18.94
C SER A 203 -8.28 1.95 -18.00
N PRO A 204 -7.95 0.77 -17.44
CA PRO A 204 -6.83 0.62 -16.50
C PRO A 204 -5.48 1.08 -17.07
N LEU A 205 -5.24 0.88 -18.37
CA LEU A 205 -4.00 1.32 -19.02
C LEU A 205 -3.92 2.85 -19.12
N ALA A 206 -5.02 3.50 -19.52
CA ALA A 206 -5.08 4.96 -19.55
C ALA A 206 -4.97 5.56 -18.14
N MET A 207 -5.62 4.93 -17.16
CA MET A 207 -5.52 5.32 -15.75
C MET A 207 -4.06 5.30 -15.28
N VAL A 208 -3.32 4.20 -15.47
CA VAL A 208 -1.90 4.11 -15.12
C VAL A 208 -1.04 5.13 -15.86
N LYS A 209 -1.34 5.40 -17.15
CA LYS A 209 -0.65 6.43 -17.93
C LYS A 209 -0.79 7.82 -17.30
N PHE A 210 -2.01 8.22 -16.92
CA PHE A 210 -2.24 9.52 -16.30
C PHE A 210 -1.76 9.57 -14.85
N MET A 211 -1.84 8.48 -14.09
CA MET A 211 -1.19 8.37 -12.77
C MET A 211 0.31 8.67 -12.89
N ARG A 212 0.98 8.12 -13.90
CA ARG A 212 2.42 8.38 -14.13
C ARG A 212 2.70 9.84 -14.50
N ALA A 213 1.87 10.44 -15.35
CA ALA A 213 2.03 11.84 -15.75
C ALA A 213 1.86 12.77 -14.54
N VAL A 214 0.85 12.54 -13.70
CA VAL A 214 0.63 13.31 -12.46
C VAL A 214 1.81 13.12 -11.49
N ALA A 215 2.26 11.88 -11.27
CA ALA A 215 3.41 11.59 -10.41
C ALA A 215 4.73 12.19 -10.92
N SER A 216 4.83 12.47 -12.22
CA SER A 216 6.02 13.11 -12.82
C SER A 216 5.93 14.63 -12.84
N GLY A 217 4.79 15.21 -12.42
CA GLY A 217 4.53 16.66 -12.49
C GLY A 217 4.17 17.17 -13.89
N ASP A 218 3.98 16.29 -14.87
CA ASP A 218 3.72 16.65 -16.27
C ASP A 218 2.33 17.25 -16.47
N VAL A 219 1.38 16.92 -15.58
CA VAL A 219 -0.02 17.34 -15.68
C VAL A 219 -0.62 17.50 -14.28
N LYS A 220 -1.48 18.52 -14.10
CA LYS A 220 -2.21 18.70 -12.84
C LYS A 220 -3.39 17.73 -12.75
N PRO A 221 -3.90 17.44 -11.54
CA PRO A 221 -4.87 16.37 -11.41
C PRO A 221 -6.21 16.69 -12.09
N GLU A 222 -6.68 17.95 -12.19
CA GLU A 222 -7.92 18.27 -12.94
C GLU A 222 -7.72 18.09 -14.44
N GLU A 223 -6.56 18.50 -14.95
CA GLU A 223 -6.20 18.35 -16.36
C GLU A 223 -6.11 16.87 -16.74
N ALA A 224 -5.56 16.04 -15.85
CA ALA A 224 -5.49 14.60 -16.02
C ALA A 224 -6.88 13.95 -16.07
N VAL A 225 -7.85 14.40 -15.24
CA VAL A 225 -9.25 13.93 -15.32
C VAL A 225 -9.84 14.29 -16.69
N ARG A 226 -9.72 15.54 -17.14
CA ARG A 226 -10.24 15.98 -18.45
C ARG A 226 -9.61 15.20 -19.60
N ALA A 227 -8.31 14.96 -19.55
CA ALA A 227 -7.59 14.19 -20.55
C ALA A 227 -8.01 12.70 -20.55
N TYR A 228 -8.26 12.12 -19.37
CA TYR A 228 -8.80 10.77 -19.23
C TYR A 228 -10.19 10.67 -19.87
N HIS A 229 -11.11 11.59 -19.57
CA HIS A 229 -12.46 11.63 -20.20
C HIS A 229 -12.39 11.83 -21.72
N ALA A 230 -11.51 12.70 -22.20
CA ALA A 230 -11.30 12.89 -23.64
C ALA A 230 -10.81 11.61 -24.32
N LEU A 231 -9.92 10.86 -23.65
CA LEU A 231 -9.45 9.57 -24.13
C LEU A 231 -10.57 8.52 -24.14
N LEU A 232 -11.38 8.42 -23.07
CA LEU A 232 -12.53 7.52 -23.04
C LEU A 232 -13.50 7.80 -24.19
N LYS A 233 -13.82 9.08 -24.43
CA LYS A 233 -14.67 9.50 -25.56
C LYS A 233 -14.07 9.09 -26.90
N LYS A 234 -12.76 9.28 -27.10
CA LYS A 234 -12.05 8.87 -28.32
C LYS A 234 -12.09 7.36 -28.54
N GLU A 235 -11.94 6.59 -27.46
CA GLU A 235 -11.98 5.12 -27.47
C GLU A 235 -13.41 4.55 -27.45
N LYS A 236 -14.43 5.42 -27.44
CA LYS A 236 -15.86 5.05 -27.35
C LYS A 236 -16.17 4.22 -26.11
N ILE A 237 -15.46 4.48 -25.01
CA ILE A 237 -15.71 3.90 -23.70
C ILE A 237 -16.64 4.85 -22.94
N THR A 238 -17.76 4.32 -22.43
CA THR A 238 -18.70 5.08 -21.61
C THR A 238 -18.10 5.32 -20.22
N SER A 239 -17.99 6.58 -19.82
CA SER A 239 -17.57 6.95 -18.46
C SER A 239 -18.62 6.55 -17.43
N THR A 240 -18.19 6.04 -16.28
CA THR A 240 -19.07 5.69 -15.16
C THR A 240 -19.69 6.93 -14.51
N ARG A 241 -19.03 8.08 -14.61
CA ARG A 241 -19.47 9.37 -14.05
C ARG A 241 -19.47 10.47 -15.10
N SER A 242 -20.26 11.51 -14.88
CA SER A 242 -20.11 12.77 -15.63
C SER A 242 -18.72 13.36 -15.37
N LEU A 243 -18.23 14.21 -16.28
CA LEU A 243 -16.95 14.89 -16.09
C LEU A 243 -17.02 15.79 -14.84
N GLU A 244 -18.16 16.45 -14.64
CA GLU A 244 -18.44 17.34 -13.53
C GLU A 244 -18.32 16.61 -12.18
N ASP A 245 -18.94 15.43 -12.07
CA ASP A 245 -18.89 14.62 -10.84
C ASP A 245 -17.50 14.02 -10.61
N ASP A 246 -16.83 13.61 -11.69
CA ASP A 246 -15.53 12.96 -11.60
C ASP A 246 -14.38 13.93 -11.31
N LEU A 247 -14.62 15.23 -11.48
CA LEU A 247 -13.74 16.34 -11.07
C LEU A 247 -13.84 16.67 -9.58
N LEU A 248 -14.80 16.11 -8.85
CA LEU A 248 -14.96 16.37 -7.41
C LEU A 248 -13.95 15.58 -6.58
N ILE A 249 -13.36 16.25 -5.60
CA ILE A 249 -12.66 15.59 -4.48
C ILE A 249 -13.74 15.11 -3.50
N THR A 250 -13.84 13.79 -3.33
CA THR A 250 -14.84 13.16 -2.46
C THR A 250 -14.21 12.62 -1.17
N GLU A 251 -12.93 12.25 -1.20
CA GLU A 251 -12.21 11.78 -0.01
C GLU A 251 -11.90 12.95 0.94
N THR A 252 -12.31 12.84 2.20
CA THR A 252 -12.17 13.93 3.20
C THR A 252 -10.71 14.29 3.48
N THR A 253 -9.82 13.31 3.48
CA THR A 253 -8.38 13.51 3.71
C THR A 253 -7.70 14.32 2.60
N LEU A 254 -8.30 14.40 1.41
CA LEU A 254 -7.79 15.17 0.26
C LEU A 254 -8.31 16.60 0.20
N LYS A 255 -9.28 16.98 1.03
CA LYS A 255 -9.90 18.32 1.03
C LYS A 255 -9.10 19.38 1.80
N GLY A 256 -7.96 19.00 2.38
CA GLY A 256 -7.14 19.81 3.30
C GLY A 256 -5.94 20.49 2.68
#